data_AF-A0A5B7BIM2-F1
#
_entry.id   AF-A0A5B7BIM2-F1
#
_cell.length_a   1.000
_cell.length_b   1.000
_cell.length_c   1.000
_cell.angle_alpha   90.00
_cell.angle_beta   90.00
_cell.angle_gamma   90.00
#
_symmetry.space_group_name_H-M   'P 1'
#
loop_
_entity.id
_entity.type
_entity.pdbx_description
1 polymer ?
#
loop_
_entity_poly.entity_id
_entity_poly.type
_entity_poly.pdbx_seq_one_letter_code
_entity_poly.pdbx_strand_id
1 'polypeptide(L)'
;LFSQYTARHLGRLHRLHVSSCQSLERIFTNDGDKAVAAVTSMGEIVFQKLDSLKLISLPYLTSFCPEMVNSQYSDGPTHPPLFDQKIIFPSLEELTLYWLYNVKEIWHQQLSAMNNFQKLRVLKIHDCCSLITVIPSNLIQRLQNLEELYVGWCDLVEEVFELDGHETVMLPQIRELKLSKLPRLKNMWWNKVPHGFESLKNLKSLDIYQCNGLRYLFSPSAWRGLIQLQRLEIDSCKILKEIVAIERGEDEEQDSCMMKEEI
;
A
#
# COMPACT_ATOMS: atom_id res chain seq x y z
N LEU A 1 -13.47 -3.83 23.01
CA LEU A 1 -13.91 -2.98 21.89
C LEU A 1 -14.04 -1.56 22.42
N PHE A 2 -13.39 -0.59 21.77
CA PHE A 2 -13.53 0.83 22.13
C PHE A 2 -14.74 1.42 21.41
N SER A 3 -15.59 2.16 22.11
CA SER A 3 -16.68 2.87 21.44
C SER A 3 -16.15 4.09 20.67
N GLN A 4 -16.90 4.63 19.70
CA GLN A 4 -16.53 5.86 18.98
C GLN A 4 -16.36 7.05 19.94
N TYR A 5 -17.22 7.16 20.95
CA TYR A 5 -17.04 8.10 22.05
C TYR A 5 -15.67 7.93 22.69
N THR A 6 -15.27 6.70 23.01
CA THR A 6 -13.96 6.44 23.61
C THR A 6 -12.83 6.85 22.67
N ALA A 7 -12.95 6.53 21.37
CA ALA A 7 -11.96 6.89 20.35
C ALA A 7 -11.66 8.39 20.33
N ARG A 8 -12.69 9.24 20.43
CA ARG A 8 -12.56 10.70 20.43
C ARG A 8 -11.80 11.24 21.64
N HIS A 9 -11.77 10.51 22.75
CA HIS A 9 -11.05 10.90 23.95
C HIS A 9 -9.59 10.39 23.98
N LEU A 10 -9.18 9.59 23.00
CA LEU A 10 -7.81 9.06 22.87
C LEU A 10 -6.86 10.04 22.16
N GLY A 11 -7.13 11.34 22.18
CA GLY A 11 -6.31 12.35 21.48
C GLY A 11 -4.84 12.45 21.94
N ARG A 12 -4.49 11.87 23.10
CA ARG A 12 -3.11 11.77 23.62
C ARG A 12 -2.42 10.43 23.32
N LEU A 13 -3.12 9.49 22.68
CA LEU A 13 -2.58 8.17 22.39
C LEU A 13 -1.47 8.29 21.34
N HIS A 14 -0.27 7.83 21.69
CA HIS A 14 0.89 7.81 20.79
C HIS A 14 1.01 6.50 20.03
N ARG A 15 0.78 5.37 20.72
CA ARG A 15 0.91 4.04 20.14
C ARG A 15 -0.35 3.23 20.34
N LEU A 16 -0.81 2.62 19.26
CA LEU A 16 -1.91 1.66 19.27
C LEU A 16 -1.39 0.35 18.68
N HIS A 17 -1.29 -0.66 19.54
CA HIS A 17 -0.89 -2.02 19.15
C HIS A 17 -2.03 -2.96 19.52
N VAL A 18 -2.63 -3.62 18.53
CA VAL A 18 -3.64 -4.65 18.73
C VAL A 18 -3.15 -5.94 18.08
N SER A 19 -3.02 -7.00 18.89
CA SER A 19 -2.43 -8.25 18.43
C SER A 19 -3.18 -9.49 18.91
N SER A 20 -3.19 -10.54 18.09
CA SER A 20 -3.66 -11.89 18.44
C SER A 20 -5.11 -11.94 18.95
N CYS A 21 -5.97 -11.03 18.48
CA CYS A 21 -7.38 -10.99 18.87
C CYS A 21 -8.23 -11.79 17.86
N GLN A 22 -8.57 -13.02 18.24
CA GLN A 22 -9.20 -14.02 17.36
C GLN A 22 -10.70 -13.82 17.11
N SER A 23 -11.30 -12.77 17.67
CA SER A 23 -12.73 -12.47 17.48
C SER A 23 -12.98 -10.99 17.17
N LEU A 24 -11.90 -10.22 16.96
CA LEU A 24 -11.99 -8.78 16.78
C LEU A 24 -12.32 -8.46 15.31
N GLU A 25 -13.57 -8.11 15.05
CA GLU A 25 -14.01 -7.71 13.71
C GLU A 25 -13.67 -6.25 13.37
N ARG A 26 -13.61 -5.39 14.39
CA ARG A 26 -13.34 -3.95 14.28
C ARG A 26 -12.55 -3.45 15.49
N ILE A 27 -11.70 -2.44 15.31
CA ILE A 27 -10.93 -1.83 16.42
C ILE A 27 -11.85 -0.99 17.31
N PHE A 28 -12.72 -0.21 16.67
CA PHE A 28 -13.72 0.63 17.32
C PHE A 28 -15.14 0.23 16.90
N THR A 29 -16.12 0.46 17.77
CA THR A 29 -17.54 0.16 17.55
C THR A 29 -18.39 1.42 17.59
N ASN A 30 -19.54 1.39 16.92
CA ASN A 30 -20.53 2.45 17.03
C ASN A 30 -20.98 2.58 18.49
N ASP A 31 -21.25 3.81 18.92
CA ASP A 31 -21.95 4.05 20.17
C ASP A 31 -23.40 3.55 19.94
N GLY A 32 -23.77 2.41 20.52
CA GLY A 32 -25.05 1.74 20.26
C GLY A 32 -26.27 2.62 20.53
N ASP A 33 -27.39 2.34 19.84
CA ASP A 33 -28.68 3.03 19.94
C ASP A 33 -29.15 3.24 21.38
N LYS A 34 -28.81 4.38 21.96
CA LYS A 34 -29.49 4.97 23.12
C LYS A 34 -29.39 6.47 23.03
N ALA A 35 -30.41 7.13 22.45
CA ALA A 35 -30.84 8.52 22.69
C ALA A 35 -29.78 9.67 22.72
N VAL A 36 -28.51 9.38 22.43
CA VAL A 36 -27.34 10.29 22.48
C VAL A 36 -26.89 10.62 21.04
N ALA A 37 -27.47 9.96 20.03
CA ALA A 37 -27.29 10.25 18.62
C ALA A 37 -27.66 11.70 18.23
N ALA A 38 -28.44 12.41 19.07
CA ALA A 38 -28.77 13.82 18.85
C ALA A 38 -27.71 14.81 19.39
N VAL A 39 -26.72 14.36 20.17
CA VAL A 39 -25.77 15.26 20.88
C VAL A 39 -24.29 14.94 20.64
N THR A 40 -23.92 13.71 20.26
CA THR A 40 -22.55 13.43 19.79
C THR A 40 -22.42 13.71 18.30
N SER A 41 -21.97 14.92 18.00
CA SER A 41 -21.38 15.37 16.73
C SER A 41 -21.04 14.27 15.73
N MET A 42 -21.54 14.44 14.50
CA MET A 42 -21.16 13.79 13.24
C MET A 42 -19.69 14.08 12.83
N GLY A 43 -18.77 14.22 13.78
CA GLY A 43 -17.39 14.66 13.54
C GLY A 43 -16.41 13.51 13.30
N GLU A 44 -15.37 13.81 12.53
CA GLU A 44 -14.19 12.97 12.31
C GLU A 44 -13.54 12.55 13.63
N ILE A 45 -12.96 11.34 13.67
CA ILE A 45 -12.16 10.85 14.79
C ILE A 45 -10.69 11.13 14.48
N VAL A 46 -10.10 12.05 15.24
CA VAL A 46 -8.73 12.51 15.01
C VAL A 46 -7.80 11.97 16.09
N PHE A 47 -6.86 11.11 15.69
CA PHE A 47 -5.79 10.62 16.54
C PHE A 47 -4.57 11.54 16.44
N GLN A 48 -4.68 12.73 17.04
CA GLN A 48 -3.73 13.84 16.86
C GLN A 48 -2.26 13.47 17.14
N LYS A 49 -2.02 12.61 18.14
CA LYS A 49 -0.70 12.25 18.63
C LYS A 49 -0.25 10.84 18.26
N LEU A 50 -1.10 10.06 17.57
CA LEU A 50 -0.76 8.68 17.24
C LEU A 50 0.34 8.66 16.18
N ASP A 51 1.50 8.13 16.57
CA ASP A 51 2.71 8.03 15.76
C ASP A 51 2.99 6.58 15.30
N SER A 52 2.51 5.57 16.03
CA SER A 52 2.69 4.16 15.68
C SER A 52 1.38 3.37 15.81
N LEU A 53 0.97 2.73 14.72
CA LEU A 53 -0.19 1.84 14.64
C LEU A 53 0.23 0.44 14.17
N LYS A 54 -0.03 -0.57 15.00
CA LYS A 54 0.31 -1.97 14.71
C LYS A 54 -0.91 -2.87 14.89
N LEU A 55 -1.29 -3.56 13.83
CA LEU A 55 -2.39 -4.52 13.78
C LEU A 55 -1.83 -5.87 13.34
N ILE A 56 -1.84 -6.86 14.24
CA ILE A 56 -1.10 -8.12 14.06
C ILE A 56 -1.98 -9.32 14.41
N SER A 57 -2.15 -10.30 13.53
CA SER A 57 -2.92 -11.52 13.80
C SER A 57 -4.35 -11.19 14.25
N LEU A 58 -5.12 -10.60 13.32
CA LEU A 58 -6.52 -10.23 13.51
C LEU A 58 -7.35 -10.86 12.38
N PRO A 59 -7.59 -12.18 12.42
CA PRO A 59 -8.09 -12.92 11.27
C PRO A 59 -9.52 -12.51 10.85
N TYR A 60 -10.30 -11.95 11.77
CA TYR A 60 -11.66 -11.48 11.50
C TYR A 60 -11.77 -9.98 11.29
N LEU A 61 -10.67 -9.22 11.37
CA LEU A 61 -10.70 -7.78 11.20
C LEU A 61 -11.12 -7.44 9.76
N THR A 62 -12.18 -6.64 9.65
CA THR A 62 -12.71 -6.18 8.35
C THR A 62 -12.52 -4.68 8.15
N SER A 63 -12.68 -3.89 9.21
CA SER A 63 -12.52 -2.44 9.16
C SER A 63 -12.00 -1.89 10.49
N PHE A 64 -11.42 -0.68 10.47
CA PHE A 64 -10.93 -0.04 11.68
C PHE A 64 -12.08 0.53 12.55
N CYS A 65 -13.04 1.19 11.90
CA CYS A 65 -14.32 1.63 12.49
C CYS A 65 -15.49 1.09 11.65
N PRO A 66 -16.72 1.04 12.19
CA PRO A 66 -17.89 0.68 11.41
C PRO A 66 -18.29 1.84 10.50
N GLU A 67 -18.69 1.55 9.26
CA GLU A 67 -19.41 2.52 8.44
C GLU A 67 -20.75 2.84 9.11
N MET A 68 -21.06 4.14 9.24
CA MET A 68 -22.45 4.54 9.44
C MET A 68 -23.11 4.47 8.07
N VAL A 69 -23.79 3.37 7.79
CA VAL A 69 -24.58 3.22 6.57
C VAL A 69 -25.69 4.27 6.61
N ASN A 70 -25.62 5.28 5.74
CA ASN A 70 -26.84 6.00 5.36
C ASN A 70 -27.64 5.03 4.50
N SER A 71 -28.75 4.53 5.06
CA SER A 71 -29.59 3.47 4.51
C SER A 71 -30.42 3.90 3.28
N GLN A 72 -29.81 4.55 2.27
CA GLN A 72 -30.53 4.99 1.08
C GLN A 72 -29.88 4.61 -0.27
N TYR A 73 -28.72 3.97 -0.31
CA TYR A 73 -28.16 3.49 -1.58
C TYR A 73 -27.59 2.08 -1.43
N SER A 74 -28.20 1.14 -2.16
CA SER A 74 -27.90 -0.29 -2.19
C SER A 74 -26.77 -0.64 -3.16
N ASP A 75 -25.75 0.20 -3.25
CA ASP A 75 -24.58 -0.01 -4.11
C ASP A 75 -23.31 0.42 -3.36
N GLY A 76 -23.11 -0.17 -2.17
CA GLY A 76 -21.87 -0.02 -1.42
C GLY A 76 -20.78 -0.90 -2.03
N PRO A 77 -19.49 -0.54 -1.88
CA PRO A 77 -18.39 -1.40 -2.32
C PRO A 77 -18.53 -2.79 -1.67
N THR A 78 -18.35 -3.84 -2.47
CA THR A 78 -18.50 -5.24 -2.02
C THR A 78 -17.57 -5.60 -0.87
N HIS A 79 -16.51 -4.81 -0.63
CA HIS A 79 -15.58 -4.93 0.49
C HIS A 79 -15.16 -3.54 1.01
N PRO A 80 -15.38 -3.21 2.30
CA PRO A 80 -14.97 -1.92 2.85
C PRO A 80 -13.44 -1.87 3.08
N PRO A 81 -12.80 -0.70 2.89
CA PRO A 81 -11.38 -0.53 3.18
C PRO A 81 -11.11 -0.55 4.69
N LEU A 82 -9.90 -0.95 5.08
CA LEU A 82 -9.49 -0.95 6.49
C LEU A 82 -9.60 0.45 7.13
N PHE A 83 -9.10 1.48 6.44
CA PHE A 83 -9.19 2.88 6.86
C PHE A 83 -10.20 3.65 6.00
N ASP A 84 -11.23 4.18 6.67
CA ASP A 84 -12.26 5.02 6.06
C ASP A 84 -11.89 6.51 6.06
N GLN A 85 -12.78 7.33 5.50
CA GLN A 85 -12.61 8.80 5.46
C GLN A 85 -12.87 9.51 6.80
N LYS A 86 -13.40 8.84 7.82
CA LYS A 86 -13.78 9.48 9.10
C LYS A 86 -12.65 9.48 10.11
N ILE A 87 -11.58 8.73 9.87
CA ILE A 87 -10.47 8.59 10.80
C ILE A 87 -9.23 9.27 10.24
N ILE A 88 -8.66 10.17 11.04
CA ILE A 88 -7.51 10.96 10.65
C ILE A 88 -6.35 10.71 11.60
N PHE A 89 -5.20 10.38 11.01
CA PHE A 89 -3.93 10.16 11.68
C PHE A 89 -2.89 11.20 11.20
N PRO A 90 -2.96 12.45 11.68
CA PRO A 90 -2.12 13.55 11.19
C PRO A 90 -0.64 13.42 11.62
N SER A 91 -0.34 12.56 12.58
CA SER A 91 1.01 12.37 13.13
C SER A 91 1.57 10.95 12.92
N LEU A 92 0.90 10.08 12.15
CA LEU A 92 1.33 8.69 12.02
C LEU A 92 2.65 8.59 11.26
N GLU A 93 3.65 7.98 11.88
CA GLU A 93 4.98 7.75 11.32
C GLU A 93 5.20 6.27 10.97
N GLU A 94 4.59 5.34 11.72
CA GLU A 94 4.72 3.89 11.52
C GLU A 94 3.36 3.20 11.42
N LEU A 95 3.18 2.42 10.35
CA LEU A 95 2.03 1.54 10.15
C LEU A 95 2.50 0.10 9.91
N THR A 96 2.06 -0.84 10.74
CA THR A 96 2.37 -2.27 10.63
C THR A 96 1.09 -3.09 10.58
N LEU A 97 0.91 -3.86 9.50
CA LEU A 97 -0.28 -4.70 9.23
C LEU A 97 0.15 -6.13 8.93
N TYR A 98 -0.03 -7.04 9.89
CA TYR A 98 0.47 -8.42 9.81
C TYR A 98 -0.68 -9.41 10.00
N TRP A 99 -0.76 -10.44 9.17
CA TRP A 99 -1.76 -11.51 9.30
C TRP A 99 -3.21 -10.99 9.35
N LEU A 100 -3.57 -10.12 8.39
CA LEU A 100 -4.91 -9.53 8.24
C LEU A 100 -5.64 -10.16 7.06
N TYR A 101 -6.10 -11.40 7.22
CA TYR A 101 -6.56 -12.24 6.11
C TYR A 101 -7.86 -11.77 5.42
N ASN A 102 -8.69 -10.98 6.09
CA ASN A 102 -9.94 -10.47 5.52
C ASN A 102 -9.82 -9.08 4.90
N VAL A 103 -8.68 -8.40 5.07
CA VAL A 103 -8.46 -7.06 4.53
C VAL A 103 -8.10 -7.16 3.05
N LYS A 104 -8.97 -6.65 2.18
CA LYS A 104 -8.75 -6.61 0.72
C LYS A 104 -8.18 -5.30 0.23
N GLU A 105 -8.56 -4.22 0.90
CA GLU A 105 -8.13 -2.86 0.62
C GLU A 105 -7.77 -2.19 1.96
N ILE A 106 -6.63 -1.49 2.00
CA ILE A 106 -6.20 -0.79 3.21
C ILE A 106 -6.79 0.63 3.23
N TRP A 107 -6.91 1.26 2.07
CA TRP A 107 -7.13 2.70 1.94
C TRP A 107 -8.43 2.97 1.19
N HIS A 108 -9.26 3.87 1.71
CA HIS A 108 -10.41 4.39 0.98
C HIS A 108 -9.99 5.30 -0.20
N GLN A 109 -10.60 5.11 -1.37
CA GLN A 109 -10.27 5.83 -2.62
C GLN A 109 -10.44 7.36 -2.54
N GLN A 110 -11.24 7.86 -1.59
CA GLN A 110 -11.45 9.28 -1.36
C GLN A 110 -10.59 9.89 -0.23
N LEU A 111 -9.59 9.16 0.29
CA LEU A 111 -8.63 9.69 1.28
C LEU A 111 -7.81 10.88 0.77
N SER A 112 -7.83 11.15 -0.54
CA SER A 112 -7.14 12.27 -1.19
C SER A 112 -7.56 13.65 -0.71
N ALA A 113 -8.69 13.81 0.00
CA ALA A 113 -9.14 15.11 0.50
C ALA A 113 -8.58 15.51 1.89
N MET A 114 -7.92 14.59 2.61
CA MET A 114 -7.56 14.81 4.03
C MET A 114 -6.05 14.78 4.28
N ASN A 115 -5.58 15.51 5.31
CA ASN A 115 -4.17 15.54 5.75
C ASN A 115 -3.74 14.24 6.47
N ASN A 116 -4.14 13.08 5.95
CA ASN A 116 -3.87 11.77 6.53
C ASN A 116 -2.56 11.20 5.96
N PHE A 117 -1.80 10.48 6.79
CA PHE A 117 -0.59 9.72 6.42
C PHE A 117 0.59 10.52 5.82
N GLN A 118 0.54 11.86 5.81
CA GLN A 118 1.62 12.69 5.26
C GLN A 118 2.97 12.54 6.00
N LYS A 119 2.94 12.13 7.27
CA LYS A 119 4.15 11.87 8.07
C LYS A 119 4.59 10.42 8.06
N LEU A 120 3.93 9.54 7.30
CA LEU A 120 4.24 8.12 7.32
C LEU A 120 5.65 7.89 6.77
N ARG A 121 6.51 7.30 7.61
CA ARG A 121 7.91 7.00 7.31
C ARG A 121 8.13 5.51 7.13
N VAL A 122 7.37 4.68 7.84
CA VAL A 122 7.53 3.22 7.84
C VAL A 122 6.19 2.56 7.56
N LEU A 123 6.13 1.79 6.48
CA LEU A 123 4.98 0.96 6.12
C LEU A 123 5.39 -0.50 6.00
N LYS A 124 4.79 -1.36 6.83
CA LYS A 124 5.08 -2.80 6.87
C LYS A 124 3.79 -3.60 6.71
N ILE A 125 3.70 -4.37 5.64
CA ILE A 125 2.55 -5.20 5.31
C ILE A 125 3.04 -6.63 5.11
N HIS A 126 2.54 -7.57 5.90
CA HIS A 126 3.00 -8.95 5.89
C HIS A 126 1.84 -9.93 6.02
N ASP A 127 1.78 -10.90 5.11
CA ASP A 127 0.84 -12.02 5.19
C ASP A 127 -0.62 -11.56 5.24
N CYS A 128 -0.94 -10.59 4.37
CA CYS A 128 -2.29 -10.10 4.12
C CYS A 128 -2.78 -10.70 2.79
N CYS A 129 -3.05 -12.01 2.77
CA CYS A 129 -3.21 -12.76 1.52
C CYS A 129 -4.37 -12.30 0.62
N SER A 130 -5.40 -11.65 1.19
CA SER A 130 -6.54 -11.12 0.43
C SER A 130 -6.31 -9.71 -0.12
N LEU A 131 -5.19 -9.07 0.20
CA LEU A 131 -4.86 -7.71 -0.22
C LEU A 131 -4.60 -7.66 -1.72
N ILE A 132 -5.32 -6.78 -2.42
CA ILE A 132 -5.21 -6.61 -3.87
C ILE A 132 -4.25 -5.46 -4.20
N THR A 133 -4.49 -4.30 -3.61
CA THR A 133 -3.69 -3.08 -3.83
C THR A 133 -2.97 -2.69 -2.55
N VAL A 134 -1.66 -2.45 -2.64
CA VAL A 134 -0.85 -2.00 -1.50
C VAL A 134 -0.91 -0.48 -1.35
N ILE A 135 -0.59 0.28 -2.39
CA ILE A 135 -0.67 1.75 -2.40
C ILE A 135 -1.40 2.20 -3.68
N PRO A 136 -2.63 2.73 -3.56
CA PRO A 136 -3.37 3.29 -4.69
C PRO A 136 -2.78 4.64 -5.15
N SER A 137 -3.00 4.99 -6.41
CA SER A 137 -2.50 6.19 -7.11
C SER A 137 -2.70 7.48 -6.30
N ASN A 138 -3.94 7.68 -5.84
CA ASN A 138 -4.40 8.81 -5.06
C ASN A 138 -3.65 9.04 -3.72
N LEU A 139 -2.94 8.02 -3.20
CA LEU A 139 -2.18 8.09 -1.95
C LEU A 139 -0.70 8.40 -2.18
N ILE A 140 -0.17 8.13 -3.38
CA ILE A 140 1.26 8.23 -3.70
C ILE A 140 1.80 9.62 -3.40
N GLN A 141 1.08 10.66 -3.82
CA GLN A 141 1.49 12.06 -3.62
C GLN A 141 1.56 12.48 -2.14
N ARG A 142 1.00 11.68 -1.22
CA ARG A 142 1.03 11.95 0.23
C ARG A 142 2.16 11.24 0.95
N LEU A 143 2.67 10.13 0.40
CA LEU A 143 3.73 9.31 0.99
C LEU A 143 5.14 9.86 0.72
N GLN A 144 5.28 11.19 0.70
CA GLN A 144 6.54 11.88 0.37
C GLN A 144 7.63 11.68 1.43
N ASN A 145 7.24 11.34 2.66
CA ASN A 145 8.14 11.06 3.78
C ASN A 145 8.42 9.57 4.00
N LEU A 146 7.92 8.68 3.12
CA LEU A 146 8.12 7.25 3.27
C LEU A 146 9.61 6.89 3.12
N GLU A 147 10.20 6.32 4.16
CA GLU A 147 11.61 5.94 4.25
C GLU A 147 11.81 4.43 4.11
N GLU A 148 10.91 3.63 4.70
CA GLU A 148 10.96 2.16 4.71
C GLU A 148 9.63 1.58 4.24
N LEU A 149 9.69 0.70 3.23
CA LEU A 149 8.55 -0.09 2.76
C LEU A 149 8.89 -1.57 2.79
N TYR A 150 8.14 -2.33 3.58
CA TYR A 150 8.14 -3.78 3.57
C TYR A 150 6.80 -4.32 3.12
N VAL A 151 6.80 -5.15 2.08
CA VAL A 151 5.62 -5.91 1.66
C VAL A 151 6.03 -7.38 1.50
N GLY A 152 5.30 -8.29 2.14
CA GLY A 152 5.53 -9.69 1.83
C GLY A 152 4.42 -10.65 2.16
N TRP A 153 4.47 -11.81 1.52
CA TRP A 153 3.46 -12.86 1.64
C TRP A 153 2.05 -12.38 1.27
N CYS A 154 1.95 -11.53 0.25
CA CYS A 154 0.67 -11.05 -0.31
C CYS A 154 0.48 -11.63 -1.71
N ASP A 155 -0.28 -12.72 -1.82
CA ASP A 155 -0.35 -13.55 -3.03
C ASP A 155 -1.06 -12.88 -4.22
N LEU A 156 -1.98 -11.95 -3.95
CA LEU A 156 -2.80 -11.29 -4.96
C LEU A 156 -2.18 -9.99 -5.50
N VAL A 157 -1.17 -9.44 -4.83
CA VAL A 157 -0.54 -8.16 -5.21
C VAL A 157 0.19 -8.31 -6.54
N GLU A 158 -0.33 -7.65 -7.56
CA GLU A 158 0.32 -7.58 -8.89
C GLU A 158 1.26 -6.39 -9.02
N GLU A 159 0.97 -5.31 -8.28
CA GLU A 159 1.69 -4.04 -8.27
C GLU A 159 1.69 -3.47 -6.86
N VAL A 160 2.84 -2.98 -6.39
CA VAL A 160 2.94 -2.35 -5.06
C VAL A 160 2.36 -0.93 -5.08
N PHE A 161 2.52 -0.23 -6.20
CA PHE A 161 1.96 1.11 -6.43
C PHE A 161 1.10 1.04 -7.68
N GLU A 162 -0.18 1.32 -7.53
CA GLU A 162 -1.12 1.46 -8.65
C GLU A 162 -0.98 2.85 -9.27
N LEU A 163 -0.89 2.92 -10.59
CA LEU A 163 -0.60 4.16 -11.33
C LEU A 163 -1.65 4.41 -12.40
N ASP A 164 -2.18 5.63 -12.44
CA ASP A 164 -3.25 6.02 -13.39
C ASP A 164 -2.72 6.62 -14.70
N GLY A 165 -1.44 6.40 -15.03
CA GLY A 165 -0.82 6.83 -16.29
C GLY A 165 -0.50 8.34 -16.42
N HIS A 166 -1.00 9.18 -15.52
CA HIS A 166 -0.76 10.63 -15.50
C HIS A 166 0.16 11.11 -14.37
N GLU A 167 0.63 10.19 -13.52
CA GLU A 167 1.29 10.53 -12.26
C GLU A 167 2.80 10.41 -12.36
N THR A 168 3.49 11.46 -11.90
CA THR A 168 4.91 11.36 -11.55
C THR A 168 5.00 10.77 -10.14
N VAL A 169 5.45 9.52 -10.04
CA VAL A 169 5.71 8.90 -8.74
C VAL A 169 7.04 9.43 -8.23
N MET A 170 6.98 10.25 -7.19
CA MET A 170 8.15 10.69 -6.45
C MET A 170 8.04 10.20 -5.00
N LEU A 171 8.97 9.34 -4.61
CA LEU A 171 9.17 8.92 -3.21
C LEU A 171 10.55 9.41 -2.76
N PRO A 172 10.73 10.73 -2.54
CA PRO A 172 12.05 11.33 -2.40
C PRO A 172 12.77 10.87 -1.13
N GLN A 173 12.10 10.29 -0.14
CA GLN A 173 12.72 9.85 1.11
C GLN A 173 12.96 8.34 1.21
N ILE A 174 12.55 7.54 0.22
CA ILE A 174 12.65 6.08 0.32
C ILE A 174 14.12 5.66 0.36
N ARG A 175 14.48 4.88 1.38
CA ARG A 175 15.85 4.41 1.65
C ARG A 175 15.91 2.90 1.68
N GLU A 176 14.86 2.26 2.15
CA GLU A 176 14.80 0.81 2.31
C GLU A 176 13.52 0.27 1.70
N LEU A 177 13.67 -0.67 0.77
CA LEU A 177 12.57 -1.36 0.14
C LEU A 177 12.81 -2.85 0.17
N LYS A 178 11.85 -3.57 0.75
CA LYS A 178 11.89 -5.02 0.84
C LYS A 178 10.59 -5.64 0.36
N LEU A 179 10.68 -6.45 -0.68
CA LEU A 179 9.58 -7.19 -1.27
C LEU A 179 9.87 -8.68 -1.15
N SER A 180 8.98 -9.43 -0.53
CA SER A 180 9.21 -10.86 -0.28
C SER A 180 7.97 -11.71 -0.53
N LYS A 181 8.09 -12.81 -1.27
CA LYS A 181 6.98 -13.74 -1.57
C LYS A 181 5.75 -13.00 -2.13
N LEU A 182 5.95 -12.31 -3.24
CA LEU A 182 4.90 -11.69 -4.04
C LEU A 182 4.84 -12.40 -5.40
N PRO A 183 4.17 -13.57 -5.49
CA PRO A 183 4.25 -14.43 -6.66
C PRO A 183 3.62 -13.83 -7.92
N ARG A 184 2.66 -12.89 -7.77
CA ARG A 184 1.99 -12.20 -8.88
C ARG A 184 2.55 -10.83 -9.21
N LEU A 185 3.58 -10.35 -8.51
CA LEU A 185 4.19 -9.04 -8.76
C LEU A 185 4.82 -9.02 -10.16
N LYS A 186 4.21 -8.31 -11.11
CA LYS A 186 4.60 -8.34 -12.53
C LYS A 186 5.61 -7.24 -12.89
N ASN A 187 5.49 -6.08 -12.27
CA ASN A 187 6.26 -4.90 -12.63
C ASN A 187 6.61 -4.05 -11.40
N MET A 188 7.67 -3.25 -11.55
CA MET A 188 8.04 -2.22 -10.60
C MET A 188 7.59 -0.85 -11.13
N TRP A 189 7.08 0.01 -10.25
CA TRP A 189 6.53 1.31 -10.64
C TRP A 189 7.58 2.22 -11.29
N TRP A 190 8.84 2.13 -10.87
CA TRP A 190 9.95 2.88 -11.46
C TRP A 190 10.28 2.48 -12.91
N ASN A 191 9.75 1.36 -13.41
CA ASN A 191 9.87 0.96 -14.82
C ASN A 191 8.71 1.49 -15.68
N LYS A 192 7.60 1.93 -15.06
CA LYS A 192 6.36 2.31 -15.77
C LYS A 192 6.24 3.81 -16.05
N VAL A 193 6.84 4.66 -15.22
CA VAL A 193 6.70 6.12 -15.35
C VAL A 193 7.95 6.75 -15.94
N PRO A 194 7.80 7.75 -16.84
CA PRO A 194 8.90 8.64 -17.20
C PRO A 194 9.52 9.21 -15.93
N HIS A 195 10.85 9.22 -15.86
CA HIS A 195 11.58 9.67 -14.67
C HIS A 195 11.31 8.88 -13.38
N GLY A 196 10.78 7.64 -13.46
CA GLY A 196 10.59 6.77 -12.29
C GLY A 196 11.87 6.52 -11.48
N PHE A 197 13.03 6.65 -12.12
CA PHE A 197 14.35 6.62 -11.48
C PHE A 197 14.56 7.71 -10.42
N GLU A 198 13.76 8.79 -10.42
CA GLU A 198 13.88 9.84 -9.40
C GLU A 198 13.41 9.39 -8.02
N SER A 199 12.44 8.46 -7.97
CA SER A 199 12.06 7.78 -6.73
C SER A 199 13.18 6.90 -6.16
N LEU A 200 14.23 6.61 -6.94
CA LEU A 200 15.32 5.72 -6.54
C LEU A 200 16.58 6.44 -6.05
N LYS A 201 16.66 7.77 -6.18
CA LYS A 201 17.87 8.57 -5.92
C LYS A 201 18.43 8.41 -4.50
N ASN A 202 17.56 8.16 -3.52
CA ASN A 202 17.93 8.02 -2.11
C ASN A 202 17.85 6.57 -1.61
N LEU A 203 17.51 5.61 -2.48
CA LEU A 203 17.41 4.21 -2.11
C LEU A 203 18.80 3.65 -1.77
N LYS A 204 18.93 3.09 -0.56
CA LYS A 204 20.18 2.52 -0.04
C LYS A 204 20.14 1.00 0.02
N SER A 205 18.97 0.42 0.27
CA SER A 205 18.77 -1.01 0.38
C SER A 205 17.59 -1.47 -0.45
N LEU A 206 17.82 -2.46 -1.31
CA LEU A 206 16.77 -3.15 -2.06
C LEU A 206 16.89 -4.65 -1.87
N ASP A 207 15.82 -5.23 -1.36
CA ASP A 207 15.72 -6.64 -1.01
C ASP A 207 14.52 -7.26 -1.76
N ILE A 208 14.78 -8.17 -2.71
CA ILE A 208 13.76 -8.85 -3.52
C ILE A 208 13.86 -10.36 -3.35
N TYR A 209 12.88 -10.96 -2.67
CA TYR A 209 12.90 -12.39 -2.36
C TYR A 209 11.65 -13.09 -2.90
N GLN A 210 11.80 -14.15 -3.67
CA GLN A 210 10.65 -14.98 -4.11
C GLN A 210 9.52 -14.20 -4.81
N CYS A 211 9.86 -13.12 -5.52
CA CYS A 211 8.93 -12.32 -6.34
C CYS A 211 8.86 -12.91 -7.75
N ASN A 212 8.16 -14.02 -7.89
CA ASN A 212 8.20 -14.88 -9.08
C ASN A 212 7.43 -14.35 -10.31
N GLY A 213 6.84 -13.16 -10.27
CA GLY A 213 6.23 -12.52 -11.43
C GLY A 213 7.17 -11.55 -12.17
N LEU A 214 8.32 -11.20 -11.58
CA LEU A 214 9.26 -10.23 -12.14
C LEU A 214 10.17 -10.91 -13.18
N ARG A 215 10.11 -10.42 -14.43
CA ARG A 215 11.02 -10.85 -15.52
C ARG A 215 12.32 -10.08 -15.55
N TYR A 216 12.25 -8.79 -15.24
CA TYR A 216 13.38 -7.90 -15.03
C TYR A 216 13.09 -6.95 -13.86
N LEU A 217 14.12 -6.39 -13.23
CA LEU A 217 13.93 -5.51 -12.06
C LEU A 217 13.98 -4.02 -12.45
N PHE A 218 14.88 -3.64 -13.36
CA PHE A 218 15.10 -2.26 -13.77
C PHE A 218 15.08 -2.10 -15.28
N SER A 219 14.47 -1.02 -15.77
CA SER A 219 14.83 -0.46 -17.07
C SER A 219 16.23 0.19 -17.00
N PRO A 220 16.91 0.38 -18.15
CA PRO A 220 18.19 1.10 -18.19
C PRO A 220 18.11 2.51 -17.59
N SER A 221 16.98 3.19 -17.74
CA SER A 221 16.75 4.51 -17.14
C SER A 221 16.55 4.42 -15.62
N ALA A 222 15.75 3.47 -15.12
CA ALA A 222 15.57 3.19 -13.70
C ALA A 222 16.90 2.91 -12.99
N TRP A 223 17.74 2.08 -13.60
CA TRP A 223 19.04 1.69 -13.06
C TRP A 223 19.96 2.89 -12.78
N ARG A 224 19.98 3.89 -13.68
CA ARG A 224 20.79 5.10 -13.52
C ARG A 224 20.39 5.94 -12.29
N GLY A 225 19.18 5.74 -11.74
CA GLY A 225 18.71 6.43 -10.54
C GLY A 225 19.29 5.91 -9.23
N LEU A 226 19.87 4.71 -9.19
CA LEU A 226 20.32 4.01 -7.97
C LEU A 226 21.70 4.51 -7.47
N ILE A 227 21.91 5.82 -7.45
CA ILE A 227 23.20 6.45 -7.14
C ILE A 227 23.65 6.30 -5.68
N GLN A 228 22.73 6.01 -4.76
CA GLN A 228 23.01 5.80 -3.32
C GLN A 228 22.86 4.34 -2.87
N LEU A 229 22.64 3.41 -3.79
CA LEU A 229 22.39 2.01 -3.44
C LEU A 229 23.65 1.36 -2.86
N GLN A 230 23.52 0.80 -1.66
CA GLN A 230 24.60 0.15 -0.91
C GLN A 230 24.38 -1.35 -0.77
N ARG A 231 23.10 -1.79 -0.74
CA ARG A 231 22.69 -3.19 -0.67
C ARG A 231 21.68 -3.49 -1.76
N LEU A 232 21.98 -4.51 -2.56
CA LEU A 232 21.04 -5.15 -3.46
C LEU A 232 21.06 -6.65 -3.18
N GLU A 233 19.98 -7.18 -2.63
CA GLU A 233 19.82 -8.61 -2.38
C GLU A 233 18.65 -9.15 -3.19
N ILE A 234 18.93 -10.14 -4.02
CA ILE A 234 17.94 -10.79 -4.86
C ILE A 234 18.10 -12.29 -4.67
N ASP A 235 17.05 -12.95 -4.21
CA ASP A 235 17.10 -14.39 -3.96
C ASP A 235 15.79 -15.09 -4.33
N SER A 236 15.92 -16.32 -4.80
CA SER A 236 14.81 -17.24 -5.07
C SER A 236 13.71 -16.69 -6.01
N CYS A 237 14.03 -15.76 -6.92
CA CYS A 237 13.11 -15.20 -7.93
C CYS A 237 13.14 -16.01 -9.23
N LYS A 238 12.22 -16.98 -9.37
CA LYS A 238 12.35 -18.08 -10.34
C LYS A 238 12.37 -17.69 -11.82
N ILE A 239 11.64 -16.63 -12.21
CA ILE A 239 11.51 -16.23 -13.62
C ILE A 239 12.32 -14.97 -13.97
N LEU A 240 13.03 -14.40 -13.00
CA LEU A 240 13.84 -13.20 -13.20
C LEU A 240 15.01 -13.56 -14.13
N LYS A 241 15.00 -13.01 -15.35
CA LYS A 241 16.02 -13.30 -16.37
C LYS A 241 17.16 -12.28 -16.36
N GLU A 242 16.83 -11.03 -16.10
CA GLU A 242 17.77 -9.90 -16.18
C GLU A 242 17.56 -8.97 -14.99
N ILE A 243 18.62 -8.45 -14.36
CA ILE A 243 18.45 -7.43 -13.32
C ILE A 243 18.08 -6.09 -13.96
N VAL A 244 18.80 -5.72 -15.03
CA VAL A 244 18.51 -4.56 -15.87
C VAL A 244 18.12 -5.07 -17.24
N ALA A 245 16.95 -4.66 -17.73
CA ALA A 245 16.47 -5.02 -19.06
C ALA A 245 17.44 -4.52 -20.13
N ILE A 246 17.75 -5.37 -21.10
CA ILE A 246 18.52 -4.97 -22.29
C ILE A 246 17.59 -4.19 -23.22
N GLU A 247 18.04 -3.03 -23.71
CA GLU A 247 17.39 -2.31 -24.81
C GLU A 247 17.46 -3.20 -26.07
N ARG A 248 16.50 -4.10 -26.25
CA ARG A 248 16.21 -4.63 -27.58
C ARG A 248 15.38 -3.56 -28.26
N GLY A 249 15.91 -2.99 -29.35
CA GLY A 249 15.12 -2.14 -30.22
C GLY A 249 13.80 -2.83 -30.54
N GLU A 250 12.74 -2.06 -30.66
CA GLU A 250 11.41 -2.51 -31.07
C GLU A 250 11.44 -2.99 -32.54
N ASP A 251 12.27 -3.97 -32.91
CA ASP A 251 12.54 -4.39 -34.30
C ASP A 251 12.68 -5.92 -34.46
N GLU A 252 11.94 -6.74 -33.70
CA GLU A 252 11.89 -8.21 -33.96
C GLU A 252 10.47 -8.81 -33.93
N GLU A 253 9.43 -8.04 -34.25
CA GLU A 253 8.08 -8.59 -34.57
C GLU A 253 7.49 -8.09 -35.90
N GLN A 254 8.26 -7.40 -36.75
CA GLN A 254 7.84 -7.04 -38.12
C GLN A 254 8.82 -7.55 -39.19
N ASP A 255 9.16 -8.83 -39.16
CA ASP A 255 9.84 -9.46 -40.32
C ASP A 255 9.46 -10.94 -40.50
N SER A 256 8.15 -11.22 -40.49
CA SER A 256 7.58 -12.49 -40.96
C SER A 256 6.46 -12.33 -41.99
N CYS A 257 6.25 -11.14 -42.56
CA CYS A 257 5.21 -10.92 -43.57
C CYS A 257 5.72 -10.19 -44.81
N MET A 258 6.90 -10.57 -45.31
CA MET A 258 7.42 -10.19 -46.62
C MET A 258 8.13 -11.39 -47.24
N MET A 259 7.37 -12.39 -47.69
CA MET A 259 7.74 -13.32 -48.77
C MET A 259 6.59 -14.28 -49.03
N LYS A 260 5.70 -13.90 -49.96
CA LYS A 260 5.01 -14.79 -50.92
C LYS A 260 4.04 -13.94 -51.75
N GLU A 261 4.52 -13.51 -52.92
CA GLU A 261 3.73 -13.42 -54.16
C GLU A 261 4.68 -13.06 -55.31
N GLU A 262 5.41 -14.07 -55.79
CA GLU A 262 5.76 -14.19 -57.20
C GLU A 262 5.18 -15.53 -57.66
N ILE A 263 4.20 -15.47 -58.57
CA ILE A 263 3.94 -16.31 -59.76
C ILE A 263 2.66 -15.76 -60.41
#